data_AF-A0A7S3EZ74-F1
#
_entry.id   AF-A0A7S3EZ74-F1
#
_cell.length_a   1.000
_cell.length_b   1.000
_cell.length_c   1.000
_cell.angle_alpha   90.00
_cell.angle_beta   90.00
_cell.angle_gamma   90.00
#
_symmetry.space_group_name_H-M   'P 1'
#
loop_
_entity.id
_entity.type
_entity.pdbx_description
1 polymer ?
#
loop_
_entity_poly.entity_id
_entity_poly.type
_entity_poly.pdbx_seq_one_letter_code
_entity_poly.pdbx_strand_id
1 'polypeptide(L)'
;GFNREERADGEWSLFWCAGQVDPSDLRHLKWYQKVNKFPKASALTLKSNLWANFARMQRIHGAAKYDYMPATFLLPNQCETFEQTMQDDMRATWDSIWIIKPAAAYCGKGIFLHRSSDELPDHVRQHRGVACRY
;
A
#
# COMPACT_ATOMS: atom_id res chain seq x y z
N GLY A 1 0.85 -15.59 -33.87
CA GLY A 1 0.07 -14.94 -32.80
C GLY A 1 -0.09 -15.89 -31.63
N PHE A 2 -0.65 -15.44 -30.50
CA PHE A 2 -1.04 -16.32 -29.39
C PHE A 2 -2.44 -16.90 -29.64
N ASN A 3 -2.66 -18.15 -29.25
CA ASN A 3 -3.98 -18.79 -29.24
C ASN A 3 -4.45 -18.90 -27.80
N ARG A 4 -5.76 -18.67 -27.56
CA ARG A 4 -6.36 -18.88 -26.24
C ARG A 4 -6.47 -20.40 -26.00
N GLU A 5 -5.94 -20.84 -24.86
CA GLU A 5 -6.05 -22.22 -24.41
C GLU A 5 -7.12 -22.32 -23.31
N GLU A 6 -7.96 -23.35 -23.39
CA GLU A 6 -9.02 -23.62 -22.40
C GLU A 6 -8.79 -24.93 -21.64
N ARG A 7 -7.85 -25.76 -22.13
CA ARG A 7 -7.51 -27.03 -21.49
C ARG A 7 -6.70 -26.78 -20.23
N ALA A 8 -7.04 -27.52 -19.18
CA ALA A 8 -6.30 -27.52 -17.92
C ALA A 8 -5.14 -28.54 -17.92
N ASP A 9 -4.61 -28.89 -19.10
CA ASP A 9 -3.51 -29.86 -19.25
C ASP A 9 -2.14 -29.27 -18.88
N GLY A 10 -2.06 -27.96 -18.62
CA GLY A 10 -0.84 -27.27 -18.22
C GLY A 10 0.13 -27.01 -19.38
N GLU A 11 -0.34 -27.11 -20.63
CA GLU A 11 0.43 -26.79 -21.82
C GLU A 11 0.08 -25.40 -22.36
N TRP A 12 0.71 -24.38 -21.79
CA TRP A 12 0.53 -22.98 -22.18
C TRP A 12 1.87 -22.23 -22.14
N SER A 13 2.00 -21.14 -22.91
CA SER A 13 3.21 -20.29 -22.90
C SER A 13 3.03 -19.02 -22.07
N LEU A 14 1.84 -18.42 -22.07
CA LEU A 14 1.52 -17.19 -21.36
C LEU A 14 0.22 -17.34 -20.58
N PHE A 15 0.28 -17.13 -19.27
CA PHE A 15 -0.89 -17.01 -18.42
C PHE A 15 -1.06 -15.55 -18.00
N TRP A 16 -2.17 -14.95 -18.43
CA TRP A 16 -2.48 -13.56 -18.15
C TRP A 16 -3.66 -13.46 -17.20
N CYS A 17 -3.43 -12.94 -15.99
CA CYS A 17 -4.48 -12.78 -15.00
C CYS A 17 -4.59 -11.32 -14.50
N ALA A 18 -5.82 -10.91 -14.20
CA ALA A 18 -6.05 -9.64 -13.52
C ALA A 18 -5.78 -9.76 -12.01
N GLY A 19 -6.21 -10.87 -11.41
CA GLY A 19 -6.15 -11.15 -9.97
C GLY A 19 -4.77 -11.53 -9.43
N GLN A 20 -4.77 -12.11 -8.23
CA GLN A 20 -3.58 -12.68 -7.60
C GLN A 20 -3.30 -14.08 -8.16
N VAL A 21 -2.03 -14.48 -8.11
CA VAL A 21 -1.59 -15.86 -8.41
C VAL A 21 -0.95 -16.39 -7.14
N ASP A 22 -1.23 -17.64 -6.79
CA ASP A 22 -0.60 -18.24 -5.63
C ASP A 22 0.93 -18.28 -5.84
N PRO A 23 1.74 -17.80 -4.89
CA PRO A 23 3.19 -17.92 -4.99
C PRO A 23 3.71 -19.36 -5.11
N SER A 24 2.93 -20.37 -4.71
CA SER A 24 3.23 -21.77 -4.95
C SER A 24 3.09 -22.14 -6.43
N ASP A 25 2.05 -21.68 -7.13
CA ASP A 25 1.88 -21.92 -8.58
C ASP A 25 3.05 -21.34 -9.38
N LEU A 26 3.51 -20.14 -8.99
CA LEU A 26 4.65 -19.48 -9.63
C LEU A 26 5.97 -20.26 -9.51
N ARG A 27 6.10 -21.12 -8.50
CA ARG A 27 7.28 -21.98 -8.30
C ARG A 27 7.27 -23.23 -9.16
N HIS A 28 6.10 -23.65 -9.66
CA HIS A 28 5.94 -24.84 -10.48
C HIS A 28 5.91 -24.53 -11.98
N LEU A 29 6.17 -23.28 -12.37
CA LEU A 29 6.23 -22.88 -13.77
C LEU A 29 7.35 -23.62 -14.51
N LYS A 30 7.01 -24.16 -15.69
CA LYS A 30 8.01 -24.67 -16.63
C LYS A 30 8.84 -23.50 -17.17
N TRP A 31 10.06 -23.79 -17.63
CA TRP A 31 11.02 -22.77 -18.08
C TRP A 31 10.47 -21.85 -19.20
N TYR A 32 9.55 -22.34 -20.03
CA TYR A 32 8.91 -21.61 -21.11
C TYR A 32 7.64 -20.87 -20.69
N GLN A 33 7.06 -21.19 -19.53
CA GLN A 33 5.83 -20.59 -19.04
C GLN A 33 6.10 -19.20 -18.46
N LYS A 34 5.28 -18.22 -18.85
CA LYS A 34 5.34 -16.84 -18.36
C LYS A 34 4.02 -16.41 -17.75
N VAL A 35 4.09 -15.72 -16.62
CA VAL A 35 2.94 -15.09 -15.96
C VAL A 35 3.18 -13.60 -15.88
N ASN A 36 2.13 -12.78 -16.06
CA ASN A 36 2.23 -11.32 -15.97
C ASN A 36 2.32 -10.78 -14.53
N LYS A 37 2.82 -11.58 -13.57
CA LYS A 37 2.86 -11.26 -12.14
C LYS A 37 4.21 -11.65 -11.55
N PHE A 38 4.74 -10.78 -10.71
CA PHE A 38 5.91 -11.10 -9.88
C PHE A 38 5.48 -11.60 -8.50
N PRO A 39 6.10 -12.65 -7.95
CA PRO A 39 5.91 -13.04 -6.56
C PRO A 39 6.20 -11.86 -5.63
N LYS A 40 5.37 -11.68 -4.60
CA LYS A 40 5.52 -10.61 -3.58
C LYS A 40 5.49 -9.17 -4.13
N ALA A 41 4.93 -8.93 -5.32
CA ALA A 41 4.72 -7.58 -5.85
C ALA A 41 3.91 -6.68 -4.89
N SER A 42 3.07 -7.29 -4.03
CA SER A 42 2.34 -6.62 -2.95
C SER A 42 3.22 -5.82 -1.99
N ALA A 43 4.53 -6.08 -1.94
CA ALA A 43 5.50 -5.27 -1.21
C ALA A 43 5.51 -3.80 -1.67
N LEU A 44 5.22 -3.55 -2.95
CA LEU A 44 5.22 -2.22 -3.56
C LEU A 44 3.82 -1.75 -3.96
N THR A 45 2.88 -2.67 -4.23
CA THR A 45 1.56 -2.30 -4.76
C THR A 45 0.47 -2.11 -3.69
N LEU A 46 0.68 -2.60 -2.47
CA LEU A 46 -0.23 -2.34 -1.34
C LEU A 46 0.27 -1.14 -0.54
N LYS A 47 -0.61 -0.18 -0.23
CA LYS A 47 -0.25 1.11 0.39
C LYS A 47 0.52 0.93 1.70
N SER A 48 0.01 0.05 2.57
CA SER A 48 0.65 -0.24 3.86
C SER A 48 2.03 -0.88 3.70
N ASN A 49 2.18 -1.82 2.75
CA ASN A 49 3.47 -2.46 2.50
C ASN A 49 4.48 -1.51 1.85
N LEU A 50 4.01 -0.68 0.91
CA LEU A 50 4.82 0.35 0.28
C LEU A 50 5.42 1.27 1.34
N TRP A 51 4.58 1.79 2.25
CA TRP A 51 5.07 2.63 3.33
C TRP A 51 6.00 1.89 4.31
N ALA A 52 5.65 0.67 4.72
CA ALA A 52 6.50 -0.13 5.60
C ALA A 52 7.91 -0.35 4.99
N ASN A 53 7.96 -0.63 3.68
CA ASN A 53 9.21 -0.78 2.95
C ASN A 53 9.95 0.55 2.80
N PHE A 54 9.25 1.63 2.46
CA PHE A 54 9.84 2.96 2.36
C PHE A 54 10.47 3.39 3.69
N ALA A 55 9.73 3.30 4.80
CA ALA A 55 10.24 3.62 6.14
C ALA A 55 11.46 2.75 6.52
N ARG A 56 11.47 1.47 6.12
CA ARG A 56 12.65 0.60 6.29
C ARG A 56 13.85 1.12 5.48
N MET A 57 13.65 1.47 4.22
CA MET A 57 14.73 1.98 3.37
C MET A 57 15.24 3.35 3.84
N GLN A 58 14.35 4.22 4.34
CA GLN A 58 14.70 5.50 4.95
C GLN A 58 15.60 5.31 6.18
N ARG A 59 15.31 4.32 7.05
CA ARG A 59 16.19 3.98 8.19
C ARG A 59 17.55 3.45 7.77
N ILE A 60 17.61 2.65 6.70
CA ILE A 60 18.86 2.00 6.24
C ILE A 60 19.76 3.01 5.50
N HIS A 61 19.18 3.84 4.63
CA HIS A 61 19.93 4.69 3.70
C HIS A 61 19.91 6.18 4.08
N GLY A 62 19.19 6.54 5.14
CA GLY A 62 19.06 7.90 5.63
C GLY A 62 17.91 8.68 4.99
N ALA A 63 17.38 9.65 5.75
CA ALA A 63 16.27 10.49 5.33
C ALA A 63 16.59 11.28 4.04
N ALA A 64 17.80 11.82 3.89
CA ALA A 64 18.18 12.61 2.72
C ALA A 64 18.02 11.89 1.36
N LYS A 65 18.07 10.54 1.33
CA LYS A 65 17.84 9.74 0.11
C LYS A 65 16.39 9.27 -0.04
N TYR A 66 15.60 9.36 1.02
CA TYR A 66 14.23 8.87 1.14
C TYR A 66 13.35 9.96 1.78
N ASP A 67 13.39 11.17 1.23
CA ASP A 67 12.58 12.33 1.65
C ASP A 67 11.66 12.79 0.50
N TYR A 68 11.07 11.81 -0.19
CA TYR A 68 10.21 12.05 -1.36
C TYR A 68 8.80 11.47 -1.19
N MET A 69 8.52 10.85 -0.04
CA MET A 69 7.16 10.45 0.32
C MET A 69 6.68 11.30 1.50
N PRO A 70 5.42 11.74 1.49
CA PRO A 70 4.84 12.48 2.61
C PRO A 70 4.81 11.63 3.88
N ALA A 71 4.79 12.30 5.03
CA ALA A 71 4.60 11.66 6.32
C ALA A 71 3.36 10.75 6.29
N THR A 72 3.58 9.47 6.60
CA THR A 72 2.55 8.44 6.51
C THR A 72 2.60 7.53 7.75
N PHE A 73 1.45 7.03 8.18
CA PHE A 73 1.30 6.20 9.37
C PHE A 73 0.45 4.98 9.07
N LEU A 74 0.89 3.80 9.50
CA LEU A 74 0.16 2.54 9.39
C LEU A 74 -0.86 2.45 10.51
N LEU A 75 -2.14 2.49 10.17
CA LEU A 75 -3.22 2.34 11.15
C LEU A 75 -3.68 0.88 11.25
N PRO A 76 -4.03 0.39 12.46
CA PRO A 76 -4.11 1.12 13.74
C PRO A 76 -2.76 1.23 14.49
N ASN A 77 -1.73 0.50 14.06
CA ASN A 77 -0.48 0.30 14.80
C ASN A 77 0.28 1.59 15.16
N GLN A 78 0.14 2.65 14.35
CA GLN A 78 0.82 3.93 14.54
C GLN A 78 -0.16 5.07 14.81
N CYS A 79 -1.37 4.77 15.32
CA CYS A 79 -2.41 5.77 15.55
C CYS A 79 -1.98 6.83 16.57
N GLU A 80 -1.33 6.41 17.66
CA GLU A 80 -0.86 7.35 18.69
C GLU A 80 0.18 8.34 18.13
N THR A 81 1.16 7.84 17.37
CA THR A 81 2.17 8.70 16.72
C THR A 81 1.54 9.61 15.67
N PHE A 82 0.52 9.11 14.95
CA PHE A 82 -0.25 9.91 14.00
C PHE A 82 -0.98 11.06 14.70
N GLU A 83 -1.70 10.79 15.80
CA GLU A 83 -2.40 11.82 16.58
C GLU A 83 -1.45 12.90 17.11
N GLN A 84 -0.29 12.50 17.66
CA GLN A 84 0.74 13.43 18.11
C GLN A 84 1.25 14.32 16.97
N THR A 85 1.61 13.70 15.84
CA THR A 85 2.11 14.44 14.65
C THR A 85 1.03 15.39 14.11
N MET A 86 -0.22 14.95 14.09
CA MET A 86 -1.35 15.76 13.63
C MET A 86 -1.58 16.99 14.50
N GLN A 87 -1.42 16.86 15.83
CA GLN A 87 -1.50 17.97 16.78
C GLN A 87 -0.36 18.97 16.60
N ASP A 88 0.86 18.48 16.36
CA ASP A 88 2.01 19.34 16.09
C ASP A 88 1.85 20.10 14.76
N ASP A 89 1.39 19.41 13.71
CA ASP A 89 1.05 20.00 12.42
C ASP A 89 -0.05 21.07 12.55
N MET A 90 -1.06 20.86 13.39
CA MET A 90 -2.11 21.84 13.66
C MET A 90 -1.55 23.14 14.25
N ARG A 91 -0.57 23.03 15.17
CA ARG A 91 0.09 24.17 15.81
C ARG A 91 0.97 24.94 14.83
N ALA A 92 1.65 24.23 13.93
CA ALA A 92 2.55 24.83 12.94
C ALA A 92 1.82 25.42 11.73
N THR A 93 0.75 24.76 11.28
CA THR A 93 -0.05 25.16 10.12
C THR A 93 -1.52 24.92 10.45
N TRP A 94 -2.20 26.01 10.78
CA TRP A 94 -3.64 26.01 11.02
C TRP A 94 -4.35 25.39 9.81
N ASP A 95 -5.11 24.32 10.04
CA ASP A 95 -5.87 23.55 9.03
C ASP A 95 -5.06 22.58 8.13
N SER A 96 -4.02 21.94 8.68
CA SER A 96 -3.37 20.80 8.01
C SER A 96 -4.37 19.68 7.68
N ILE A 97 -4.30 19.15 6.45
CA ILE A 97 -5.20 18.10 5.96
C ILE A 97 -4.47 16.76 5.88
N TRP A 98 -5.13 15.71 6.33
CA TRP A 98 -4.69 14.32 6.25
C TRP A 98 -5.64 13.53 5.37
N ILE A 99 -5.09 12.63 4.58
CA ILE A 99 -5.84 11.69 3.75
C ILE A 99 -5.71 10.28 4.34
N ILE A 100 -6.83 9.69 4.72
CA ILE A 100 -6.90 8.33 5.24
C ILE A 100 -7.33 7.41 4.10
N LYS A 101 -6.57 6.32 3.88
CA LYS A 101 -6.77 5.38 2.76
C LYS A 101 -6.81 3.95 3.30
N PRO A 102 -7.69 3.06 2.81
CA PRO A 102 -7.67 1.65 3.21
C PRO A 102 -6.45 0.94 2.63
N ALA A 103 -5.97 -0.10 3.33
CA ALA A 103 -4.73 -0.81 2.99
C ALA A 103 -4.71 -1.39 1.56
N ALA A 104 -5.81 -2.04 1.15
CA ALA A 104 -5.92 -2.80 -0.10
C ALA A 104 -7.08 -2.34 -1.02
N ALA A 105 -7.70 -1.20 -0.74
CA ALA A 105 -8.76 -0.66 -1.60
C ALA A 105 -8.18 0.08 -2.83
N TYR A 106 -9.00 0.18 -3.88
CA TYR A 106 -8.66 0.81 -5.16
C TYR A 106 -9.81 1.70 -5.64
N CYS A 107 -9.57 2.51 -6.68
CA CYS A 107 -10.55 3.46 -7.25
C CYS A 107 -11.15 4.45 -6.25
N GLY A 108 -10.34 4.94 -5.30
CA GLY A 108 -10.80 5.95 -4.32
C GLY A 108 -11.75 5.44 -3.23
N LYS A 109 -12.15 4.17 -3.26
CA LYS A 109 -13.09 3.60 -2.30
C LYS A 109 -12.53 3.64 -0.87
N GLY A 110 -13.33 4.17 0.05
CA GLY A 110 -12.99 4.27 1.47
C GLY A 110 -11.92 5.30 1.80
N ILE A 111 -11.57 6.19 0.87
CA ILE A 111 -10.71 7.34 1.13
C ILE A 111 -11.56 8.46 1.75
N PHE A 112 -11.01 9.12 2.77
CA PHE A 112 -11.59 10.35 3.32
C PHE A 112 -10.48 11.30 3.76
N LEU A 113 -10.86 12.58 3.86
CA LEU A 113 -10.01 13.66 4.35
C LEU A 113 -10.36 13.95 5.80
N HIS A 114 -9.35 14.30 6.59
CA HIS A 114 -9.50 14.71 7.98
C HIS A 114 -8.64 15.94 8.23
N ARG A 115 -9.22 16.97 8.83
CA ARG A 115 -8.48 18.18 9.22
C ARG A 115 -7.90 17.97 10.61
N SER A 116 -6.68 18.44 10.83
CA SER A 116 -6.06 18.36 12.16
C SER A 116 -6.81 19.12 13.26
N SER A 117 -7.67 20.08 12.89
CA SER A 117 -8.51 20.86 13.81
C SER A 117 -9.74 20.10 14.31
N ASP A 118 -10.12 19.00 13.65
CA ASP A 118 -11.25 18.18 14.04
C ASP A 118 -10.81 17.10 15.03
N GLU A 119 -11.72 16.66 15.90
CA GLU A 119 -11.47 15.48 16.75
C GLU A 119 -11.33 14.23 15.89
N LEU A 120 -10.30 13.41 16.14
CA LEU A 120 -10.09 12.17 15.39
C LEU A 120 -11.23 11.18 15.67
N PRO A 121 -11.98 10.73 14.66
CA PRO A 121 -13.07 9.77 14.88
C PRO A 121 -12.58 8.37 15.28
N ASP A 122 -13.33 7.66 16.12
CA ASP A 122 -12.99 6.30 16.58
C ASP A 122 -12.77 5.29 15.45
N HIS A 123 -13.54 5.41 14.35
CA HIS A 123 -13.37 4.52 13.21
C HIS A 123 -12.01 4.69 12.53
N VAL A 124 -11.35 5.85 12.65
CA VAL A 124 -9.97 6.06 12.18
C VAL A 124 -8.98 5.34 13.07
N ARG A 125 -9.19 5.37 14.39
CA ARG A 125 -8.33 4.68 15.36
C ARG A 125 -8.26 3.17 15.13
N GLN A 126 -9.34 2.60 14.62
CA GLN A 126 -9.44 1.18 14.29
C GLN A 126 -9.22 0.88 12.79
N HIS A 127 -9.01 1.92 11.98
CA HIS A 127 -8.93 1.80 10.53
C HIS A 127 -7.72 0.96 10.11
N ARG A 128 -7.92 0.05 9.15
CA ARG A 128 -6.83 -0.75 8.57
C ARG A 128 -6.36 -0.10 7.28
N GLY A 129 -5.28 0.68 7.38
CA GLY A 129 -4.83 1.44 6.23
C GLY A 129 -3.65 2.34 6.51
N VAL A 130 -3.62 3.48 5.82
CA VAL A 130 -2.60 4.51 5.99
C VAL A 130 -3.24 5.87 6.18
N ALA A 131 -2.74 6.65 7.12
CA ALA A 131 -2.97 8.09 7.20
C ALA A 131 -1.74 8.79 6.62
N CYS A 132 -1.93 9.76 5.73
CA CYS A 132 -0.87 10.41 5.00
C CYS A 132 -1.12 11.92 4.99
N ARG A 133 -0.06 12.73 5.13
CA ARG A 133 -0.19 14.18 4.96
C ARG A 133 -0.64 14.46 3.53
N TYR A 134 -1.72 15.24 3.37
CA TYR A 134 -2.21 15.70 2.07
C TYR A 134 -1.44 16.93 1.62
#